data_AF-A0A948QWI6-F1
#
_entry.id   AF-A0A948QWI6-F1
#
_cell.length_a   1.000
_cell.length_b   1.000
_cell.length_c   1.000
_cell.angle_alpha   90.00
_cell.angle_beta   90.00
_cell.angle_gamma   90.00
#
_symmetry.space_group_name_H-M   'P 1'
#
loop_
_entity.id
_entity.type
_entity.pdbx_description
1 polymer ?
#
loop_
_entity_poly.entity_id
_entity_poly.type
_entity_poly.pdbx_seq_one_letter_code
_entity_poly.pdbx_strand_id
1 'polypeptide(L)'
;DIGGIWARILGKYWYHYKPQEHLIYFSASTLKKSLLEAGFINVKIQKTYHVMSIAYIFNRFRYYSPLLFGSLHKIINPTFLKDIPLRIYAGEIEAWAKK
;
A
#
# COMPACT_ATOMS: atom_id res chain seq x y z
N ASP A 1 0.74 2.39 6.50
CA ASP A 1 -0.07 3.54 6.92
C ASP A 1 0.81 4.79 6.90
N ILE A 2 0.27 5.97 7.24
CA ILE A 2 1.03 7.24 7.18
C ILE A 2 2.26 7.26 8.12
N GLY A 3 2.23 6.48 9.20
CA GLY A 3 3.37 6.31 10.11
C GLY A 3 4.37 5.25 9.65
N GLY A 4 4.10 4.55 8.56
CA GLY A 4 4.91 3.44 8.06
C GLY A 4 6.19 3.86 7.35
N ILE A 5 7.13 2.91 7.22
CA ILE A 5 8.44 3.15 6.60
C ILE A 5 8.32 3.64 5.15
N TRP A 6 7.43 3.06 4.35
CA TRP A 6 7.26 3.45 2.95
C TRP A 6 6.69 4.86 2.78
N ALA A 7 5.77 5.27 3.67
CA ALA A 7 5.26 6.63 3.69
C ALA A 7 6.38 7.65 4.00
N ARG A 8 7.27 7.30 4.93
CA ARG A 8 8.43 8.14 5.30
C ARG A 8 9.48 8.24 4.20
N ILE A 9 9.82 7.12 3.55
CA ILE A 9 10.85 7.08 2.50
C ILE A 9 10.35 7.75 1.22
N LEU A 10 9.12 7.45 0.80
CA LEU A 10 8.60 7.90 -0.49
C LEU A 10 7.91 9.27 -0.41
N GLY A 11 7.45 9.69 0.78
CA GLY A 11 6.76 10.97 0.97
C GLY A 11 5.59 11.15 -0.01
N LYS A 12 5.63 12.23 -0.80
CA LYS A 12 4.62 12.52 -1.83
C LYS A 12 4.53 11.48 -2.95
N TYR A 13 5.53 10.62 -3.10
CA TYR A 13 5.54 9.52 -4.07
C TYR A 13 5.01 8.22 -3.47
N TRP A 14 4.65 8.18 -2.19
CA TRP A 14 4.09 6.98 -1.58
C TRP A 14 2.81 6.56 -2.31
N TYR A 15 2.65 5.25 -2.58
CA TYR A 15 1.55 4.71 -3.38
C TYR A 15 0.15 5.14 -2.91
N HIS A 16 -0.02 5.30 -1.60
CA HIS A 16 -1.28 5.72 -0.99
C HIS A 16 -1.42 7.23 -0.84
N TYR A 17 -0.40 8.02 -1.18
CA TYR A 17 -0.49 9.48 -1.16
C TYR A 17 -1.25 9.96 -2.39
N LYS A 18 -2.56 10.16 -2.20
CA LYS A 18 -3.51 10.50 -3.26
C LYS A 18 -4.49 11.56 -2.75
N PRO A 19 -4.11 12.84 -2.69
CA PRO A 19 -4.89 13.89 -2.04
C PRO A 19 -6.27 14.13 -2.67
N GLN A 20 -6.48 13.71 -3.92
CA GLN A 20 -7.78 13.79 -4.59
C GLN A 20 -8.73 12.63 -4.22
N GLU A 21 -8.20 11.51 -3.71
CA GLU A 21 -8.96 10.32 -3.31
C GLU A 21 -9.06 10.18 -1.78
N HIS A 22 -7.98 10.51 -1.06
CA HIS A 22 -7.85 10.33 0.38
C HIS A 22 -7.90 11.67 1.12
N LEU A 23 -9.01 11.89 1.83
CA LEU A 23 -9.21 13.06 2.68
C LEU A 23 -8.38 12.99 3.98
N ILE A 24 -8.20 11.77 4.51
CA ILE A 24 -7.51 11.53 5.78
C ILE A 24 -6.51 10.40 5.60
N TYR A 25 -5.34 10.58 6.20
CA TYR A 25 -4.28 9.57 6.22
C TYR A 25 -4.13 9.05 7.64
N PHE A 26 -4.65 7.85 7.88
CA PHE A 26 -4.53 7.23 9.19
C PHE A 26 -3.17 6.57 9.40
N SER A 27 -2.70 6.59 10.64
CA SER A 27 -1.76 5.62 11.17
C SER A 27 -2.53 4.54 11.92
N ALA A 28 -1.89 3.40 12.21
CA ALA A 28 -2.52 2.38 13.05
C ALA A 28 -2.94 2.93 14.43
N SER A 29 -2.14 3.85 15.00
CA SER A 29 -2.44 4.47 16.29
C SER A 29 -3.58 5.48 16.22
N THR A 30 -3.63 6.33 15.20
CA THR A 30 -4.70 7.33 15.06
C THR A 30 -6.02 6.67 14.71
N LEU A 31 -6.04 5.66 13.83
CA LEU A 31 -7.25 4.91 13.52
C LEU A 31 -7.83 4.22 14.76
N LYS A 32 -6.97 3.56 15.55
CA LYS A 32 -7.38 2.93 16.79
C LYS A 32 -7.98 3.95 17.76
N LYS A 33 -7.30 5.10 17.94
CA LYS A 33 -7.78 6.17 18.81
C LYS A 33 -9.14 6.69 18.36
N SER A 34 -9.30 7.00 17.07
CA SER A 34 -10.56 7.51 16.51
C SER A 34 -11.73 6.52 16.70
N LEU A 35 -11.48 5.22 16.55
CA LEU A 35 -12.51 4.20 16.79
C LEU A 35 -12.93 4.12 18.26
N LEU A 36 -11.97 4.17 19.19
CA LEU A 36 -12.27 4.18 20.63
C LEU A 36 -13.05 5.44 21.04
N GLU A 37 -12.65 6.62 20.55
CA GLU A 37 -13.35 7.88 20.80
C GLU A 37 -14.76 7.91 20.21
N ALA A 38 -14.99 7.18 19.12
CA ALA A 38 -16.32 6.99 18.53
C ALA A 38 -17.19 5.95 19.27
N GLY A 39 -16.71 5.39 20.38
CA GLY A 39 -17.44 4.43 21.22
C GLY A 39 -17.33 2.96 20.79
N PHE A 40 -16.47 2.64 19.81
CA PHE A 40 -16.19 1.24 19.47
C PHE A 40 -15.30 0.57 20.54
N ILE A 41 -15.52 -0.72 20.75
CA ILE A 41 -14.75 -1.55 21.67
C ILE A 41 -14.06 -2.71 20.92
N ASN A 42 -13.09 -3.35 21.58
CA ASN A 42 -12.34 -4.49 21.02
C ASN A 42 -11.66 -4.18 19.67
N VAL A 43 -11.12 -2.97 19.50
CA VAL A 43 -10.48 -2.52 18.27
C VAL A 43 -9.19 -3.32 17.99
N LYS A 44 -9.19 -4.07 16.89
CA LYS A 44 -8.03 -4.77 16.32
C LYS A 44 -7.58 -4.06 15.05
N ILE A 45 -6.29 -3.74 14.96
CA ILE A 45 -5.68 -3.18 13.76
C ILE A 45 -4.68 -4.21 13.22
N GLN A 46 -4.69 -4.45 11.92
CA GLN A 46 -3.69 -5.30 11.27
C GLN A 46 -3.24 -4.74 9.93
N LYS A 47 -2.06 -5.19 9.49
CA LYS A 47 -1.54 -4.89 8.15
C LYS A 47 -2.25 -5.77 7.13
N THR A 48 -2.69 -5.16 6.04
CA THR A 48 -3.24 -5.88 4.90
C THR A 48 -2.19 -5.93 3.80
N TYR A 49 -2.18 -7.02 3.04
CA TYR A 49 -1.20 -7.25 1.99
C TYR A 49 -1.93 -7.40 0.67
N HIS A 50 -1.33 -6.91 -0.40
CA HIS A 50 -1.77 -7.20 -1.75
C HIS A 50 -1.00 -8.40 -2.30
N VAL A 51 -1.68 -9.18 -3.12
CA VAL A 51 -1.05 -10.20 -3.96
C VAL A 51 -1.05 -9.66 -5.38
N MET A 52 0.15 -9.42 -5.91
CA MET A 52 0.34 -8.71 -7.17
C MET A 52 1.38 -9.44 -8.00
N SER A 53 1.19 -9.51 -9.32
CA SER A 53 2.14 -10.15 -10.21
C SER A 53 3.41 -9.29 -10.39
N ILE A 54 4.56 -9.92 -10.67
CA ILE A 54 5.82 -9.18 -10.92
C ILE A 54 5.65 -8.14 -12.02
N ALA A 55 4.97 -8.52 -13.12
CA ALA A 55 4.73 -7.58 -14.20
C ALA A 55 3.84 -6.41 -13.76
N TYR A 56 2.81 -6.64 -12.94
CA TYR A 56 2.01 -5.54 -12.40
C TYR A 56 2.88 -4.58 -11.57
N ILE A 57 3.76 -5.10 -10.71
CA ILE A 57 4.63 -4.29 -9.86
C ILE A 57 5.55 -3.42 -10.71
N PHE A 58 6.21 -3.99 -11.71
CA PHE A 58 7.09 -3.22 -12.60
C PHE A 58 6.32 -2.22 -13.46
N ASN A 59 5.14 -2.60 -13.94
CA ASN A 59 4.25 -1.68 -14.62
C ASN A 59 3.91 -0.47 -13.74
N ARG A 60 3.62 -0.68 -12.45
CA ARG A 60 3.35 0.38 -11.48
C ARG A 60 4.60 1.19 -11.15
N PHE A 61 5.77 0.57 -11.07
CA PHE A 61 6.99 1.27 -10.73
C PHE A 61 7.48 2.22 -11.85
N ARG A 62 6.93 2.13 -13.06
CA ARG A 62 7.14 3.11 -14.14
C ARG A 62 6.80 4.55 -13.73
N TYR A 63 5.89 4.75 -12.78
CA TYR A 63 5.58 6.09 -12.25
C TYR A 63 6.72 6.69 -11.41
N TYR A 64 7.67 5.87 -10.94
CA TYR A 64 8.85 6.32 -10.19
C TYR A 64 10.08 6.44 -11.08
N SER A 65 10.28 5.48 -12.00
CA SER A 65 11.35 5.52 -12.99
C SER A 65 10.89 4.85 -14.30
N PRO A 66 10.44 5.62 -15.29
CA PRO A 66 9.88 5.09 -16.53
C PRO A 66 10.87 4.22 -17.32
N LEU A 67 12.14 4.63 -17.38
CA LEU A 67 13.17 3.94 -18.15
C LEU A 67 13.55 2.60 -17.52
N LEU A 68 13.85 2.60 -16.22
CA LEU A 68 14.28 1.40 -15.50
C LEU A 68 13.14 0.36 -15.46
N PHE A 69 12.00 0.75 -14.92
CA PHE A 69 10.89 -0.20 -14.73
C PHE A 69 10.14 -0.48 -16.02
N GLY A 70 10.19 0.42 -17.01
CA GLY A 70 9.68 0.15 -18.35
C GLY A 70 10.49 -0.92 -19.07
N SER A 71 11.81 -0.89 -18.95
CA SER A 71 12.69 -1.93 -19.51
C SER A 71 12.50 -3.27 -18.80
N LEU A 72 12.50 -3.28 -17.46
CA LEU A 72 12.24 -4.49 -16.68
C LEU A 72 10.87 -5.11 -16.99
N HIS A 73 9.83 -4.29 -17.11
CA HIS A 73 8.50 -4.76 -17.50
C HIS A 73 8.51 -5.41 -18.88
N LYS A 74 9.16 -4.80 -19.88
CA LYS A 74 9.28 -5.38 -21.24
C LYS A 74 10.02 -6.73 -21.23
N ILE A 75 11.06 -6.86 -20.40
CA ILE A 75 11.87 -8.08 -20.29
C ILE A 75 11.06 -9.21 -19.63
N ILE A 76 10.31 -8.92 -18.57
CA ILE A 76 9.61 -9.95 -17.79
C ILE A 76 8.25 -10.33 -18.36
N ASN A 77 7.54 -9.41 -19.00
CA ASN A 77 6.20 -9.66 -19.53
C ASN A 77 6.07 -10.86 -20.50
N PRO A 78 7.06 -11.22 -21.36
CA PRO A 78 6.97 -12.43 -22.18
C PRO A 78 7.39 -13.72 -21.44
N THR A 79 7.82 -13.65 -20.18
CA THR A 79 8.35 -14.80 -19.43
C THR A 79 7.34 -15.35 -18.44
N PHE A 80 7.55 -16.58 -17.96
CA PHE A 80 6.76 -17.19 -16.88
C PHE A 80 6.84 -16.38 -15.56
N LEU A 81 7.86 -15.54 -15.39
CA LEU A 81 8.01 -14.69 -14.21
C LEU A 81 6.91 -13.63 -14.12
N LYS A 82 6.26 -13.29 -15.23
CA LYS A 82 5.19 -12.28 -15.30
C LYS A 82 4.14 -12.47 -14.21
N ASP A 83 3.65 -13.70 -14.07
CA ASP A 83 2.48 -14.05 -13.28
C ASP A 83 2.84 -14.59 -11.88
N ILE A 84 4.11 -14.53 -11.47
CA ILE A 84 4.50 -14.91 -10.11
C ILE A 84 3.81 -13.97 -9.11
N PRO A 85 2.97 -14.51 -8.21
CA PRO A 85 2.26 -13.71 -7.24
C PRO A 85 3.19 -13.35 -6.08
N LEU A 86 3.39 -12.06 -5.86
CA LEU A 86 4.14 -11.55 -4.72
C LEU A 86 3.18 -10.92 -3.70
N ARG A 87 3.31 -11.36 -2.46
CA ARG A 87 2.61 -10.76 -1.31
C ARG A 87 3.38 -9.53 -0.83
N ILE A 88 2.82 -8.34 -1.03
CA ILE A 88 3.47 -7.06 -0.76
C ILE A 88 2.65 -6.24 0.23
N TYR A 89 3.35 -5.59 1.16
CA TYR A 89 2.80 -4.57 2.03
C TYR A 89 3.19 -3.19 1.49
N ALA A 90 2.23 -2.43 0.93
CA ALA A 90 2.48 -1.08 0.44
C ALA A 90 2.00 0.00 1.42
N GLY A 91 1.44 -0.40 2.56
CA GLY A 91 1.07 0.47 3.66
C GLY A 91 -0.42 0.42 4.03
N GLU A 92 -1.13 -0.60 3.62
CA GLU A 92 -2.54 -0.82 3.90
C GLU A 92 -2.75 -1.31 5.33
N ILE A 93 -3.69 -0.71 6.03
CA ILE A 93 -4.13 -1.17 7.34
C ILE A 93 -5.64 -1.37 7.33
N GLU A 94 -6.09 -2.36 8.08
CA GLU A 94 -7.50 -2.61 8.31
C GLU A 94 -7.80 -2.63 9.81
N ALA A 95 -9.04 -2.27 10.15
CA ALA A 95 -9.51 -2.20 11.52
C ALA A 95 -10.81 -2.99 11.67
N TRP A 96 -10.89 -3.77 12.75
CA TRP A 96 -12.08 -4.51 13.14
C TRP A 96 -12.46 -4.12 14.55
N ALA A 97 -13.73 -3.78 14.79
CA ALA A 97 -14.22 -3.40 16.11
C ALA A 97 -15.69 -3.78 16.29
N LYS A 98 -16.17 -3.77 17.54
CA LYS A 98 -17.58 -3.95 17.89
C LYS A 98 -18.16 -2.61 18.36
N LYS A 99 -19.42 -2.37 18.04
CA LYS A 99 -20.19 -1.21 18.51
C LYS A 99 -21.18 -1.67 19.57
#